data_AF-A0A9Q1J6R0-F1
#
_entry.id   AF-A0A9Q1J6R0-F1
#
_cell.length_a   1.000
_cell.length_b   1.000
_cell.length_c   1.000
_cell.angle_alpha   90.00
_cell.angle_beta   90.00
_cell.angle_gamma   90.00
#
_symmetry.space_group_name_H-M   'P 1'
#
loop_
_entity.id
_entity.type
_entity.pdbx_description
1 polymer ?
#
loop_
_entity_poly.entity_id
_entity_poly.type
_entity_poly.pdbx_seq_one_letter_code
_entity_poly.pdbx_strand_id
1 'polypeptide(L)' 'MNWIGTNGKKGLKNMILKEVILGAVRRNSFTAKATDGEIEKFAIRWLQLAPDRWRQKGQGRETQEDVE' A
#
# COMPACT_ATOMS: atom_id res chain seq x y z
N MET A 1 -0.75 -14.10 -4.00
CA MET A 1 0.26 -13.03 -3.81
C MET A 1 -0.02 -12.38 -2.47
N ASN A 2 0.78 -12.70 -1.46
CA ASN A 2 0.42 -12.48 -0.07
C ASN A 2 0.60 -11.01 0.32
N TRP A 3 -0.53 -10.34 0.57
CA TRP A 3 -0.62 -9.20 1.48
C TRP A 3 -0.56 -9.66 2.95
N ILE A 4 0.04 -10.82 3.21
CA ILE A 4 0.24 -11.34 4.56
C ILE A 4 1.28 -10.44 5.19
N GLY A 5 0.80 -9.46 5.94
CA GLY A 5 1.61 -8.67 6.83
C GLY A 5 2.18 -9.57 7.90
N THR A 6 3.44 -9.99 7.73
CA THR A 6 4.35 -10.00 8.87
C THR A 6 4.27 -8.60 9.50
N ASN A 7 3.70 -8.50 10.70
CA ASN A 7 3.49 -7.29 11.53
C ASN A 7 2.13 -6.56 11.47
N GLY A 8 0.99 -7.23 11.26
CA GLY A 8 -0.32 -6.63 11.59
C GLY A 8 -0.73 -5.43 10.71
N LYS A 9 -0.15 -5.30 9.51
CA LYS A 9 -0.47 -4.23 8.57
C LYS A 9 -1.92 -4.37 8.07
N LYS A 10 -2.76 -3.37 8.35
CA LYS A 10 -4.17 -3.32 7.91
C LYS A 10 -4.24 -3.24 6.38
N GLY A 11 -5.01 -4.13 5.75
CA GLY A 11 -5.31 -4.04 4.31
C GLY A 11 -6.08 -2.76 3.98
N LEU A 12 -5.99 -2.28 2.73
CA LEU A 12 -6.61 -1.03 2.26
C LEU A 12 -8.11 -0.97 2.61
N LYS A 13 -8.80 -2.10 2.56
CA LYS A 13 -10.21 -2.26 2.93
C LYS A 13 -10.54 -1.71 4.33
N ASN A 14 -9.59 -1.76 5.26
CA ASN A 14 -9.77 -1.37 6.66
C ASN A 14 -9.11 -0.02 6.99
N MET A 15 -8.68 0.74 5.97
CA MET A 15 -8.02 2.04 6.14
C MET A 15 -8.97 3.18 5.77
N ILE A 16 -8.95 4.28 6.54
CA ILE A 16 -9.67 5.53 6.21
C ILE A 16 -9.27 6.06 4.83
N LEU A 17 -8.02 5.77 4.40
CA LEU A 17 -7.52 6.11 3.08
C LEU A 17 -8.41 5.60 1.93
N LYS A 18 -9.10 4.46 2.10
CA LYS A 18 -10.04 3.94 1.10
C LYS A 18 -11.16 4.93 0.82
N GLU A 19 -11.78 5.48 1.87
CA GLU A 19 -12.90 6.41 1.73
C GLU A 19 -12.47 7.72 1.06
N VAL A 20 -11.27 8.21 1.40
CA VAL A 20 -10.68 9.40 0.78
C VAL A 20 -10.46 9.18 -0.72
N ILE A 21 -9.90 8.03 -1.11
CA ILE A 21 -9.66 7.69 -2.52
C ILE A 21 -10.98 7.53 -3.27
N LEU A 22 -11.95 6.78 -2.73
CA LEU A 22 -13.25 6.60 -3.36
C LEU A 22 -13.99 7.94 -3.53
N GLY A 23 -13.97 8.80 -2.52
CA GLY A 23 -14.59 10.13 -2.59
C GLY A 23 -13.90 11.04 -3.61
N ALA A 24 -12.56 10.96 -3.74
CA ALA A 24 -11.84 11.72 -4.75
C ALA A 24 -12.15 11.23 -6.17
N VAL A 25 -12.14 9.91 -6.40
CA VAL A 25 -12.42 9.30 -7.71
C VAL A 25 -13.86 9.57 -8.15
N ARG A 26 -14.82 9.49 -7.24
CA ARG A 26 -16.25 9.72 -7.54
C ARG A 26 -16.57 11.19 -7.84
N ARG A 27 -15.79 12.14 -7.31
CA ARG A 27 -15.93 13.57 -7.64
C ARG A 27 -15.40 13.93 -9.03
N ASN A 28 -14.56 13.08 -9.62
CA ASN A 28 -14.04 13.30 -10.96
C ASN A 28 -14.99 12.68 -12.00
N SER A 29 -15.57 13.50 -12.87
CA SER A 29 -16.55 13.09 -13.89
C SER A 29 -16.04 12.00 -14.83
N PHE A 30 -14.73 11.94 -15.10
CA PHE A 30 -14.13 10.94 -15.99
C PHE A 30 -14.02 9.56 -15.35
N THR A 31 -13.93 9.50 -14.02
CA THR A 31 -13.70 8.27 -13.26
C THR A 31 -14.86 7.91 -12.33
N ALA A 32 -15.93 8.71 -12.30
CA ALA A 32 -17.07 8.52 -11.41
C ALA A 32 -17.84 7.20 -11.62
N LYS A 33 -17.74 6.61 -12.82
CA LYS A 33 -18.37 5.32 -13.17
C LYS A 33 -17.49 4.11 -12.84
N ALA A 34 -16.25 4.32 -12.40
CA ALA A 34 -15.36 3.22 -12.03
C ALA A 34 -15.92 2.48 -10.80
N THR A 35 -15.85 1.16 -10.82
CA THR A 35 -16.31 0.33 -9.70
C THR A 35 -15.34 0.40 -8.53
N ASP A 36 -15.83 0.19 -7.32
CA ASP A 36 -14.99 0.18 -6.11
C ASP A 36 -13.83 -0.82 -6.22
N GLY A 37 -14.06 -1.98 -6.88
CA GLY A 37 -13.03 -2.99 -7.11
C GLY A 37 -11.92 -2.53 -8.07
N GLU A 38 -12.26 -1.80 -9.13
CA GLU A 38 -11.26 -1.21 -10.03
C GLU A 38 -10.43 -0.14 -9.31
N ILE A 39 -11.10 0.72 -8.55
CA ILE A 39 -10.44 1.78 -7.79
C ILE A 39 -9.48 1.18 -6.76
N GLU A 40 -9.92 0.17 -6.01
CA GLU A 40 -9.08 -0.55 -5.05
C GLU A 40 -7.89 -1.20 -5.74
N LYS A 41 -8.08 -1.87 -6.88
CA LYS A 41 -6.99 -2.51 -7.63
C LYS A 41 -5.91 -1.50 -8.02
N PHE A 42 -6.29 -0.34 -8.54
CA PHE A 42 -5.34 0.71 -8.91
C PHE A 42 -4.71 1.39 -7.70
N ALA A 43 -5.47 1.66 -6.63
CA ALA A 43 -4.94 2.22 -5.39
C ALA A 43 -3.89 1.29 -4.75
N ILE A 44 -4.18 -0.01 -4.69
CA ILE A 44 -3.26 -1.06 -4.26
C ILE A 44 -1.98 -1.02 -5.10
N ARG A 45 -2.10 -0.99 -6.43
CA ARG A 45 -0.95 -0.98 -7.33
C ARG A 45 -0.11 0.29 -7.17
N TRP A 46 -0.75 1.46 -7.12
CA TRP A 46 -0.09 2.74 -6.91
C TRP A 46 0.68 2.75 -5.60
N LEU A 47 0.03 2.24 -4.55
CA LEU A 47 0.69 2.04 -3.27
C LEU A 47 1.90 1.12 -3.46
N GLN A 48 1.76 -0.12 -3.93
CA GLN A 48 2.89 -1.04 -4.11
C GLN A 48 4.11 -0.46 -4.83
N LEU A 49 3.91 0.46 -5.77
CA LEU A 49 4.96 1.13 -6.53
C LEU A 49 5.56 2.38 -5.85
N ALA A 50 5.00 2.84 -4.74
CA ALA A 50 5.50 4.00 -4.02
C ALA A 50 6.93 3.75 -3.50
N PRO A 51 7.89 4.65 -3.76
CA PRO A 51 9.30 4.48 -3.41
C PRO A 51 9.53 4.30 -1.89
N ASP A 52 8.67 4.86 -1.05
CA ASP A 52 8.75 4.72 0.42
C ASP A 52 8.50 3.30 0.93
N ARG A 53 7.94 2.40 0.09
CA ARG A 53 7.86 0.97 0.40
C ARG A 53 9.15 0.21 0.10
N TRP A 54 10.04 0.78 -0.73
CA TRP A 54 11.37 0.25 -0.99
C TRP A 54 12.35 0.73 0.09
N ARG A 55 12.08 0.40 1.36
CA ARG A 55 13.07 0.53 2.43
C ARG A 55 13.65 -0.85 2.74
N GLN A 56 14.88 -1.04 2.28
CA GLN A 56 15.89 -2.04 2.65
C GLN A 56 15.66 -3.51 2.24
N LYS A 57 16.01 -3.82 0.99
CA LYS A 57 16.68 -5.08 0.65
C LYS A 57 18.17 -4.76 0.44
N GLY A 58 18.87 -4.35 1.51
CA GLY A 58 20.28 -3.95 1.39
C GLY A 58 20.94 -3.20 2.56
N GLN A 59 20.26 -2.96 3.68
CA GLN A 59 20.92 -2.47 4.91
C GLN A 59 20.22 -3.15 6.09
N GLY A 60 20.95 -3.94 6.86
CA GLY A 60 20.41 -4.76 7.95
C GLY A 60 20.92 -6.19 8.02
N ARG A 61 22.03 -6.51 7.32
CA ARG A 61 22.87 -7.68 7.60
C ARG A 61 24.34 -7.28 7.48
N GLU A 62 24.76 -6.37 8.34
CA GLU A 62 26.16 -6.20 8.67
C GLU A 62 26.23 -5.86 10.17
N THR A 63 27.10 -6.61 10.84
CA THR A 63 27.60 -6.51 12.23
C THR A 63 26.60 -6.67 13.38
N GLN A 64 26.26 -7.93 13.65
CA GLN A 64 26.12 -8.38 15.04
C GLN A 64 26.81 -9.74 15.24
N GLU A 65 28.13 -9.76 15.09
CA GLU A 65 29.03 -10.74 15.70
C GLU A 65 30.36 -10.01 15.88
N ASP A 66 30.52 -9.30 17.00
CA ASP A 66 31.79 -8.83 17.57
C ASP A 66 31.47 -8.04 18.86
N VAL A 67 30.89 -8.71 19.87
CA VAL A 67 31.04 -8.30 21.27
C VAL A 67 31.00 -9.54 22.17
N GLU A 68 32.20 -9.86 22.67
CA GLU A 68 32.59 -10.72 23.80
C GLU A 68 32.56 -12.26 23.62
#